data_AF-A0A510Y9S9-F1
#
_entry.id   AF-A0A510Y9S9-F1
#
_cell.length_a   1.000
_cell.length_b   1.000
_cell.length_c   1.000
_cell.angle_alpha   90.00
_cell.angle_beta   90.00
_cell.angle_gamma   90.00
#
_symmetry.space_group_name_H-M   'P 1'
#
loop_
_entity.id
_entity.type
_entity.pdbx_description
1 polymer ?
#
loop_
_entity_poly.entity_id
_entity_poly.type
_entity_poly.pdbx_seq_one_letter_code
_entity_poly.pdbx_strand_id
1 'polypeptide(L)'
;MLAVLAVVYIQQGEERTSHSSSSDDTSSVSSEQQQILDTAAREAAQYDYDQAIQQLENAEGSEQTKTQEAIDSYRQKKEKLVSWDSDQPIPHLFFHSLIVDEERAFDGDGMSQGYRDNMVTVDEFQAILEDLYERDYVLVTMDDIAQLNADGTMTYQDLQLPPGKKPIVLSQDDLSYYEYMDGDGFADKLILDEQGDVTNTYIQADGETQQGSYDMVPLIDDFVQEHPDFSYHGHKGVVAVTGYNGVLGYRTSESEYGPESNQPNPDLEVDQEQAQQVAEAMKAEGWTFASHTWGHLNVQETSLAQLQTDTQRWKDEVAPLVGDTSAMIFAFGSDLSDWHPYHGAKYEWLRDQGYRYFANVDASTEAWKQLEPGYFRQARINVDGMRMREALQGQTDVLDPFFDVEDVYSDQR
;
A
#
# COMPACT_ATOMS: atom_id res chain seq x y z
N MET A 1 -51.55 9.00 55.78
CA MET A 1 -52.96 8.91 55.36
C MET A 1 -52.97 8.00 54.14
N LEU A 2 -53.35 6.73 54.33
CA LEU A 2 -53.39 5.68 53.30
C LEU A 2 -54.66 5.78 52.46
N ALA A 3 -54.57 5.44 51.17
CA ALA A 3 -55.58 4.64 50.47
C ALA A 3 -55.02 4.10 49.13
N VAL A 4 -55.13 2.78 48.96
CA VAL A 4 -54.98 2.02 47.70
C VAL A 4 -56.38 1.60 47.27
N LEU A 5 -56.71 1.64 45.97
CA LEU A 5 -57.67 0.72 45.35
C LEU A 5 -57.61 0.77 43.81
N ALA A 6 -57.54 -0.43 43.23
CA ALA A 6 -57.50 -0.73 41.80
C ALA A 6 -58.91 -0.84 41.20
N VAL A 7 -59.07 -0.61 39.89
CA VAL A 7 -60.14 -1.21 39.08
C VAL A 7 -59.66 -1.51 37.65
N VAL A 8 -60.07 -2.71 37.23
CA VAL A 8 -59.94 -3.46 35.97
C VAL A 8 -60.68 -2.82 34.78
N TYR A 9 -60.20 -3.05 33.55
CA TYR A 9 -61.04 -3.03 32.35
C TYR A 9 -60.75 -4.25 31.45
N ILE A 10 -61.82 -4.86 30.94
CA ILE A 10 -61.87 -6.05 30.07
C ILE A 10 -62.69 -5.69 28.80
N GLN A 11 -62.33 -6.33 27.67
CA GLN A 11 -63.05 -6.50 26.39
C GLN A 11 -63.17 -5.26 25.48
N GLN A 12 -63.13 -5.34 24.15
CA GLN A 12 -63.23 -6.44 23.18
C GLN A 12 -62.61 -5.95 21.84
N GLY A 13 -62.02 -6.85 21.05
CA GLY A 13 -61.49 -6.51 19.73
C GLY A 13 -62.57 -6.52 18.66
N GLU A 14 -62.44 -5.62 17.69
CA GLU A 14 -63.05 -5.68 16.35
C GLU A 14 -62.09 -5.07 15.32
N GLU A 15 -62.12 -5.66 14.14
CA GLU A 15 -61.21 -5.53 13.00
C GLU A 15 -61.05 -4.09 12.47
N ARG A 16 -59.82 -3.75 12.05
CA ARG A 16 -59.61 -2.74 11.00
C ARG A 16 -58.61 -3.22 9.95
N THR A 17 -59.10 -3.10 8.74
CA THR A 17 -58.54 -3.36 7.44
C THR A 17 -57.29 -2.52 7.10
N SER A 18 -56.35 -3.20 6.46
CA SER A 18 -55.37 -2.78 5.45
C SER A 18 -55.16 -1.27 5.22
N HIS A 19 -53.92 -0.79 5.40
CA HIS A 19 -53.34 0.27 4.58
C HIS A 19 -51.81 0.10 4.44
N SER A 20 -51.41 -0.03 3.17
CA SER A 20 -50.17 0.48 2.55
C SER A 20 -48.81 -0.04 3.04
N SER A 21 -48.24 -0.95 2.25
CA SER A 21 -46.80 -1.16 2.08
C SER A 21 -46.43 -0.72 0.65
N SER A 22 -45.87 0.47 0.47
CA SER A 22 -45.26 0.85 -0.82
C SER A 22 -44.20 1.95 -0.73
N SER A 23 -43.57 2.16 0.43
CA SER A 23 -42.57 3.24 0.60
C SER A 23 -41.13 2.77 0.78
N ASP A 24 -40.86 1.48 0.99
CA ASP A 24 -39.49 0.98 1.22
C ASP A 24 -38.73 0.62 -0.07
N ASP A 25 -39.43 0.36 -1.18
CA ASP A 25 -38.83 -0.22 -2.40
C ASP A 25 -38.31 0.84 -3.40
N THR A 26 -38.70 2.11 -3.23
CA THR A 26 -38.25 3.21 -4.12
C THR A 26 -37.06 3.97 -3.58
N SER A 27 -36.86 3.98 -2.25
CA SER A 27 -35.68 4.59 -1.62
C SER A 27 -34.43 3.71 -1.72
N SER A 28 -34.59 2.39 -1.64
CA SER A 28 -33.51 1.41 -1.78
C SER A 28 -32.92 1.38 -3.19
N VAL A 29 -33.80 1.37 -4.20
CA VAL A 29 -33.40 1.42 -5.62
C VAL A 29 -32.69 2.74 -5.94
N SER A 30 -33.13 3.88 -5.38
CA SER A 30 -32.42 5.15 -5.58
C SER A 30 -31.04 5.19 -4.90
N SER A 31 -30.85 4.51 -3.77
CA SER A 31 -29.54 4.45 -3.10
C SER A 31 -28.55 3.54 -3.82
N GLU A 32 -29.00 2.38 -4.32
CA GLU A 32 -28.15 1.46 -5.09
C GLU A 32 -27.71 2.09 -6.43
N GLN A 33 -28.62 2.82 -7.08
CA GLN A 33 -28.30 3.55 -8.31
C GLN A 33 -27.26 4.65 -8.09
N GLN A 34 -27.37 5.39 -6.98
CA GLN A 34 -26.40 6.42 -6.65
C GLN A 34 -25.02 5.81 -6.35
N GLN A 35 -24.98 4.68 -5.63
CA GLN A 35 -23.73 3.96 -5.36
C GLN A 35 -23.02 3.51 -6.66
N ILE A 36 -23.76 2.96 -7.63
CA ILE A 36 -23.17 2.57 -8.92
C ILE A 36 -22.57 3.79 -9.65
N LEU A 37 -23.28 4.93 -9.65
CA LEU A 37 -22.77 6.15 -10.27
C LEU A 37 -21.53 6.69 -9.55
N ASP A 38 -21.50 6.64 -8.22
CA ASP A 38 -20.38 7.09 -7.40
C ASP A 38 -19.15 6.19 -7.59
N THR A 39 -19.34 4.87 -7.64
CA THR A 39 -18.25 3.92 -7.94
C THR A 39 -17.68 4.17 -9.33
N ALA A 40 -18.52 4.24 -10.37
CA ALA A 40 -18.05 4.49 -11.73
C ALA A 40 -17.38 5.88 -11.87
N ALA A 41 -17.83 6.88 -11.11
CA ALA A 41 -17.17 8.18 -11.06
C ALA A 41 -15.79 8.12 -10.41
N ARG A 42 -15.61 7.32 -9.36
CA ARG A 42 -14.31 7.08 -8.72
C ARG A 42 -13.37 6.31 -9.66
N GLU A 43 -13.82 5.24 -10.29
CA GLU A 43 -13.06 4.47 -11.29
C GLU A 43 -12.60 5.38 -12.45
N ALA A 44 -13.51 6.20 -12.99
CA ALA A 44 -13.16 7.14 -14.05
C ALA A 44 -12.23 8.29 -13.60
N ALA A 45 -12.27 8.67 -12.32
CA ALA A 45 -11.30 9.62 -11.76
C ALA A 45 -9.91 8.99 -11.62
N GLN A 46 -9.85 7.68 -11.35
CA GLN A 46 -8.65 6.82 -11.33
C GLN A 46 -8.22 6.34 -12.73
N TYR A 47 -8.75 6.96 -13.79
CA TYR A 47 -8.44 6.64 -15.20
C TYR A 47 -8.91 5.26 -15.69
N ASP A 48 -9.61 4.47 -14.88
CA ASP A 48 -10.21 3.20 -15.29
C ASP A 48 -11.55 3.43 -16.00
N TYR A 49 -11.46 4.06 -17.17
CA TYR A 49 -12.64 4.37 -17.97
C TYR A 49 -13.35 3.11 -18.47
N ASP A 50 -12.63 2.00 -18.68
CA ASP A 50 -13.22 0.77 -19.18
C ASP A 50 -14.08 0.10 -18.12
N GLN A 51 -13.58 -0.03 -16.89
CA GLN A 51 -14.34 -0.53 -15.76
C GLN A 51 -15.56 0.36 -15.48
N ALA A 52 -15.36 1.69 -15.44
CA ALA A 52 -16.43 2.65 -15.20
C ALA A 52 -17.55 2.56 -16.26
N ILE A 53 -17.20 2.47 -17.54
CA ILE A 53 -18.17 2.31 -18.63
C ILE A 53 -18.88 0.96 -18.51
N GLN A 54 -18.14 -0.13 -18.27
CA GLN A 54 -18.71 -1.47 -18.15
C GLN A 54 -19.70 -1.55 -16.98
N GLN A 55 -19.39 -0.96 -15.84
CA GLN A 55 -20.27 -0.93 -14.67
C GLN A 55 -21.58 -0.19 -14.98
N LEU A 56 -21.49 0.96 -15.64
CA LEU A 56 -22.66 1.76 -16.04
C LEU A 56 -23.52 1.07 -17.11
N GLU A 57 -22.91 0.37 -18.07
CA GLU A 57 -23.64 -0.36 -19.11
C GLU A 57 -24.42 -1.56 -18.55
N ASN A 58 -23.93 -2.17 -17.47
CA ASN A 58 -24.58 -3.31 -16.81
C ASN A 58 -25.64 -2.88 -15.78
N ALA A 59 -25.77 -1.58 -15.48
CA ALA A 59 -26.68 -1.08 -14.46
C ALA A 59 -28.14 -1.05 -14.94
N GLU A 60 -28.93 -2.06 -14.54
CA GLU A 60 -30.38 -2.12 -14.82
C GLU A 60 -31.15 -1.01 -14.07
N GLY A 61 -32.16 -0.42 -14.72
CA GLY A 61 -33.07 0.54 -14.09
C GLY A 61 -32.50 1.94 -13.78
N SER A 62 -31.24 2.21 -14.13
CA SER A 62 -30.59 3.51 -13.92
C SER A 62 -31.31 4.67 -14.62
N GLU A 63 -31.11 5.91 -14.14
CA GLU A 63 -31.55 7.11 -14.85
C GLU A 63 -30.83 7.21 -16.21
N GLN A 64 -31.45 6.61 -17.23
CA GLN A 64 -30.84 6.29 -18.51
C GLN A 64 -30.17 7.48 -19.20
N THR A 65 -30.63 8.70 -18.93
CA THR A 65 -30.01 9.94 -19.44
C THR A 65 -28.68 10.24 -18.73
N LYS A 66 -28.64 10.24 -17.39
CA LYS A 66 -27.41 10.52 -16.62
C LYS A 66 -26.35 9.45 -16.88
N THR A 67 -26.75 8.17 -16.90
CA THR A 67 -25.86 7.04 -17.20
C THR A 67 -25.22 7.21 -18.58
N GLN A 68 -26.02 7.53 -19.60
CA GLN A 68 -25.50 7.71 -20.97
C GLN A 68 -24.57 8.93 -21.08
N GLU A 69 -24.91 10.05 -20.42
CA GLU A 69 -24.05 11.24 -20.38
C GLU A 69 -22.69 10.94 -19.73
N ALA A 70 -22.67 10.17 -18.64
CA ALA A 70 -21.43 9.74 -17.99
C ALA A 70 -20.59 8.84 -18.90
N ILE A 71 -21.20 7.81 -19.52
CA ILE A 71 -20.53 6.92 -20.47
C ILE A 71 -19.91 7.72 -21.63
N ASP A 72 -20.66 8.63 -22.24
CA ASP A 72 -20.18 9.44 -23.37
C ASP A 72 -19.03 10.36 -22.95
N SER A 73 -19.08 10.91 -21.72
CA SER A 73 -18.00 11.70 -21.13
C SER A 73 -16.73 10.86 -20.91
N TYR A 74 -16.86 9.67 -20.35
CA TYR A 74 -15.73 8.77 -20.07
C TYR A 74 -15.05 8.29 -21.36
N ARG A 75 -15.83 7.95 -22.39
CA ARG A 75 -15.29 7.63 -23.73
C ARG A 75 -14.45 8.78 -24.30
N GLN A 76 -14.94 10.02 -24.20
CA GLN A 76 -14.22 11.19 -24.68
C GLN A 76 -12.94 11.49 -23.87
N LYS A 77 -12.92 11.19 -22.57
CA LYS A 77 -11.71 11.30 -21.74
C LYS A 77 -10.70 10.22 -22.12
N LYS A 78 -11.14 8.97 -22.26
CA LYS A 78 -10.31 7.85 -22.69
C LYS A 78 -9.62 8.12 -24.03
N GLU A 79 -10.33 8.67 -25.01
CA GLU A 79 -9.78 9.02 -26.32
C GLU A 79 -8.65 10.08 -26.28
N LYS A 80 -8.50 10.81 -25.17
CA LYS A 80 -7.46 11.83 -24.97
C LYS A 80 -6.24 11.31 -24.23
N LEU A 81 -6.28 10.09 -23.70
CA LEU A 81 -5.12 9.50 -23.04
C LEU A 81 -3.97 9.36 -24.04
N VAL A 82 -2.76 9.47 -23.52
CA VAL A 82 -1.52 9.30 -24.28
C VAL A 82 -0.70 8.18 -23.66
N SER A 83 -0.12 7.34 -24.51
CA SER A 83 0.81 6.30 -24.08
C SER A 83 2.05 6.93 -23.45
N TRP A 84 2.45 6.42 -22.29
CA TRP A 84 3.75 6.69 -21.72
C TRP A 84 4.84 6.07 -22.60
N ASP A 85 5.94 6.79 -22.77
CA ASP A 85 7.08 6.32 -23.55
C ASP A 85 7.77 5.17 -22.80
N SER A 86 7.62 3.94 -23.30
CA SER A 86 8.21 2.76 -22.67
C SER A 86 9.74 2.72 -22.74
N ASP A 87 10.41 3.65 -23.42
CA ASP A 87 11.86 3.84 -23.29
C ASP A 87 12.21 4.72 -22.07
N GLN A 88 11.28 5.54 -21.58
CA GLN A 88 11.50 6.37 -20.38
C GLN A 88 11.31 5.54 -19.10
N PRO A 89 12.32 5.47 -18.22
CA PRO A 89 12.17 4.77 -16.96
C PRO A 89 11.19 5.52 -16.05
N ILE A 90 10.41 4.77 -15.29
CA ILE A 90 9.45 5.30 -14.32
C ILE A 90 10.19 5.37 -12.97
N PRO A 91 10.13 6.48 -12.23
CA PRO A 91 10.72 6.58 -10.92
C PRO A 91 10.08 5.64 -9.92
N HIS A 92 10.87 5.16 -8.95
CA HIS A 92 10.41 4.34 -7.85
C HIS A 92 11.01 4.88 -6.56
N LEU A 93 10.18 5.49 -5.70
CA LEU A 93 10.62 5.97 -4.39
C LEU A 93 10.29 4.93 -3.33
N PHE A 94 11.15 4.80 -2.32
CA PHE A 94 10.83 3.95 -1.19
C PHE A 94 11.11 4.62 0.15
N PHE A 95 10.34 4.18 1.14
CA PHE A 95 10.33 4.65 2.51
C PHE A 95 10.38 3.46 3.47
N HIS A 96 10.70 3.73 4.72
CA HIS A 96 10.48 2.80 5.83
C HIS A 96 9.23 3.23 6.61
N SER A 97 8.96 2.61 7.76
CA SER A 97 7.95 3.12 8.69
C SER A 97 8.24 4.56 9.11
N LEU A 98 7.17 5.35 9.20
CA LEU A 98 7.27 6.78 9.47
C LEU A 98 7.38 7.08 10.97
N ILE A 99 8.13 8.14 11.29
CA ILE A 99 8.23 8.69 12.64
C ILE A 99 7.01 9.58 12.91
N VAL A 100 6.22 9.22 13.92
CA VAL A 100 5.06 9.98 14.40
C VAL A 100 5.49 11.03 15.43
N ASP A 101 6.44 10.68 16.31
CA ASP A 101 6.89 11.54 17.41
C ASP A 101 8.41 11.68 17.39
N GLU A 102 8.84 12.81 16.83
CA GLU A 102 10.25 13.17 16.67
C GLU A 102 10.98 13.29 18.00
N GLU A 103 10.32 13.80 19.07
CA GLU A 103 10.97 13.97 20.36
C GLU A 103 11.39 12.62 20.97
N ARG A 104 10.57 11.58 20.75
CA ARG A 104 10.89 10.21 21.17
C ARG A 104 11.87 9.51 20.24
N ALA A 105 11.69 9.65 18.92
CA ALA A 105 12.60 9.04 17.95
C ALA A 105 14.02 9.62 18.01
N PHE A 106 14.16 10.86 18.48
CA PHE A 106 15.41 11.60 18.43
C PHE A 106 15.96 11.97 19.80
N ASP A 107 15.60 11.21 20.83
CA ASP A 107 15.91 11.44 22.24
C ASP A 107 17.40 11.27 22.62
N GLY A 108 18.21 10.74 21.69
CA GLY A 108 19.65 10.55 21.84
C GLY A 108 20.04 9.15 22.34
N ASP A 109 19.12 8.20 22.32
CA ASP A 109 19.37 6.79 22.59
C ASP A 109 20.25 6.10 21.52
N GLY A 110 20.34 4.76 21.59
CA GLY A 110 21.16 3.98 20.67
C GLY A 110 20.62 3.93 19.23
N MET A 111 19.31 4.12 19.05
CA MET A 111 18.63 4.01 17.75
C MET A 111 18.46 5.36 17.05
N SER A 112 18.45 6.45 17.80
CA SER A 112 18.22 7.83 17.34
C SER A 112 18.95 8.19 16.05
N GLN A 113 20.25 7.89 15.93
CA GLN A 113 21.01 8.20 14.69
C GLN A 113 20.51 7.37 13.50
N GLY A 114 20.20 6.10 13.71
CA GLY A 114 19.63 5.24 12.67
C GLY A 114 18.27 5.77 12.17
N TYR A 115 17.43 6.26 13.07
CA TYR A 115 16.16 6.89 12.72
C TYR A 115 16.35 8.21 11.94
N ARG A 116 17.30 9.06 12.38
CA ARG A 116 17.65 10.30 11.66
C ARG A 116 18.13 10.06 10.24
N ASP A 117 18.79 8.93 9.99
CA ASP A 117 19.38 8.62 8.69
C ASP A 117 18.42 7.88 7.76
N ASN A 118 17.62 6.93 8.27
CA ASN A 118 16.89 5.98 7.42
C ASN A 118 15.37 6.17 7.40
N MET A 119 14.82 6.97 8.31
CA MET A 119 13.36 7.16 8.44
C MET A 119 12.94 8.57 8.01
N VAL A 120 11.68 8.70 7.61
CA VAL A 120 10.97 9.95 7.31
C VAL A 120 9.88 10.16 8.37
N THR A 121 9.53 11.40 8.70
CA THR A 121 8.42 11.69 9.63
C THR A 121 7.08 11.64 8.91
N VAL A 122 5.97 11.53 9.66
CA VAL A 122 4.62 11.63 9.09
C VAL A 122 4.42 12.97 8.36
N ASP A 123 4.84 14.08 8.98
CA ASP A 123 4.70 15.42 8.40
C ASP A 123 5.52 15.58 7.12
N GLU A 124 6.78 15.11 7.11
CA GLU A 124 7.62 15.11 5.91
C GLU A 124 6.98 14.28 4.78
N PHE A 125 6.44 13.10 5.10
CA PHE A 125 5.81 12.24 4.10
C PHE A 125 4.54 12.84 3.51
N GLN A 126 3.69 13.47 4.33
CA GLN A 126 2.50 14.18 3.87
C GLN A 126 2.87 15.33 2.92
N ALA A 127 3.87 16.14 3.28
CA ALA A 127 4.38 17.20 2.40
C ALA A 127 4.92 16.65 1.08
N ILE A 128 5.61 15.50 1.11
CA ILE A 128 6.08 14.82 -0.11
C ILE A 128 4.90 14.37 -0.98
N LEU A 129 3.82 13.82 -0.42
CA LEU A 129 2.64 13.43 -1.19
C LEU A 129 1.98 14.62 -1.88
N GLU A 130 1.86 15.75 -1.17
CA GLU A 130 1.34 17.00 -1.74
C GLU A 130 2.21 17.45 -2.93
N ASP A 131 3.53 17.48 -2.76
CA ASP A 131 4.47 17.87 -3.81
C ASP A 131 4.40 16.95 -5.03
N LEU A 132 4.31 15.63 -4.80
CA LEU A 132 4.13 14.66 -5.89
C LEU A 132 2.84 14.94 -6.67
N TYR A 133 1.73 15.20 -5.97
CA TYR A 133 0.45 15.50 -6.60
C TYR A 133 0.48 16.82 -7.38
N GLU A 134 1.00 17.90 -6.79
CA GLU A 134 1.14 19.20 -7.45
C GLU A 134 2.05 19.14 -8.68
N ARG A 135 3.00 18.21 -8.69
CA ARG A 135 3.90 17.94 -9.81
C ARG A 135 3.33 16.91 -10.79
N ASP A 136 2.03 16.65 -10.76
CA ASP A 136 1.32 15.79 -11.72
C ASP A 136 1.76 14.31 -11.71
N TYR A 137 2.31 13.81 -10.61
CA TYR A 137 2.57 12.38 -10.48
C TYR A 137 1.28 11.57 -10.27
N VAL A 138 1.32 10.31 -10.70
CA VAL A 138 0.24 9.33 -10.58
C VAL A 138 0.84 8.00 -10.15
N LEU A 139 0.31 7.41 -9.08
CA LEU A 139 0.70 6.09 -8.59
C LEU A 139 0.38 5.02 -9.63
N VAL A 140 1.39 4.19 -9.93
CA VAL A 140 1.29 2.98 -10.75
C VAL A 140 2.04 1.83 -10.07
N THR A 141 1.78 0.60 -10.52
CA THR A 141 2.48 -0.60 -10.07
C THR A 141 3.56 -1.03 -11.06
N MET A 142 4.44 -1.95 -10.67
CA MET A 142 5.38 -2.58 -11.61
C MET A 142 4.66 -3.37 -12.72
N ASP A 143 3.48 -3.93 -12.43
CA ASP A 143 2.64 -4.62 -13.41
C ASP A 143 2.07 -3.64 -14.46
N ASP A 144 1.84 -2.37 -14.14
CA ASP A 144 1.46 -1.37 -15.14
C ASP A 144 2.61 -1.01 -16.09
N ILE A 145 3.86 -1.31 -15.69
CA ILE A 145 5.05 -1.04 -16.48
C ILE A 145 5.34 -2.21 -17.41
N ALA A 146 5.36 -3.42 -16.88
CA ALA A 146 5.67 -4.63 -17.62
C ALA A 146 4.96 -5.85 -17.02
N GLN A 147 4.54 -6.79 -17.87
CA GLN A 147 3.91 -8.05 -17.44
C GLN A 147 4.35 -9.21 -18.32
N LEU A 148 4.16 -10.43 -17.81
CA LEU A 148 4.30 -11.64 -18.61
C LEU A 148 3.15 -11.72 -19.62
N ASN A 149 3.48 -11.80 -20.90
CA ASN A 149 2.52 -12.14 -21.93
C ASN A 149 2.12 -13.63 -21.86
N ALA A 150 1.11 -13.99 -22.67
CA ALA A 150 0.59 -15.36 -22.76
C ALA A 150 1.64 -16.43 -23.10
N ASP A 151 2.77 -16.06 -23.71
CA ASP A 151 3.89 -16.96 -24.03
C ASP A 151 4.94 -17.07 -22.90
N GLY A 152 4.75 -16.34 -21.79
CA GLY A 152 5.65 -16.30 -20.65
C GLY A 152 6.83 -15.33 -20.81
N THR A 153 6.82 -14.45 -21.81
CA THR A 153 7.82 -13.39 -21.98
C THR A 153 7.39 -12.11 -21.31
N MET A 154 8.24 -11.50 -20.50
CA MET A 154 8.01 -10.18 -19.91
C MET A 154 8.09 -9.09 -20.99
N THR A 155 7.07 -8.24 -21.06
CA THR A 155 7.01 -7.11 -22.01
C THR A 155 6.41 -5.87 -21.39
N TYR A 156 6.84 -4.70 -21.88
CA TYR A 156 6.21 -3.44 -21.52
C TYR A 156 4.72 -3.42 -21.81
N GLN A 157 3.95 -2.83 -20.91
CA GLN A 157 2.54 -2.55 -21.10
C GLN A 157 2.35 -1.17 -21.75
N ASP A 158 1.20 -0.97 -22.39
CA ASP A 158 0.80 0.35 -22.89
C ASP A 158 0.11 1.13 -21.75
N LEU A 159 0.93 1.72 -20.88
CA LEU A 159 0.45 2.59 -19.81
C LEU A 159 -0.05 3.91 -20.41
N GLN A 160 -1.34 4.22 -20.21
CA GLN A 160 -1.97 5.39 -20.80
C GLN A 160 -2.43 6.37 -19.72
N LEU A 161 -1.96 7.62 -19.80
CA LEU A 161 -2.29 8.68 -18.84
C LEU A 161 -2.79 9.93 -19.55
N PRO A 162 -3.51 10.83 -18.86
CA PRO A 162 -3.80 12.14 -19.41
C PRO A 162 -2.52 12.91 -19.77
N PRO A 163 -2.53 13.74 -20.83
CA PRO A 163 -1.38 14.54 -21.19
C PRO A 163 -0.87 15.39 -20.01
N GLY A 164 0.42 15.24 -19.67
CA GLY A 164 1.08 15.98 -18.60
C GLY A 164 1.25 15.17 -17.30
N LYS A 165 0.43 14.14 -17.06
CA LYS A 165 0.59 13.26 -15.90
C LYS A 165 1.83 12.37 -16.06
N LYS A 166 2.51 12.09 -14.94
CA LYS A 166 3.74 11.29 -14.86
C LYS A 166 3.53 10.08 -13.94
N PRO A 167 3.86 8.85 -14.36
CA PRO A 167 3.77 7.70 -13.48
C PRO A 167 4.88 7.71 -12.41
N ILE A 168 4.59 7.15 -11.25
CA ILE A 168 5.56 6.88 -10.17
C ILE A 168 5.17 5.60 -9.42
N VAL A 169 6.16 4.83 -8.98
CA VAL A 169 5.96 3.70 -8.07
C VAL A 169 6.40 4.11 -6.67
N LEU A 170 5.61 3.78 -5.65
CA LEU A 170 6.01 3.91 -4.25
C LEU A 170 6.12 2.53 -3.61
N SER A 171 7.13 2.34 -2.76
CA SER A 171 7.20 1.16 -1.89
C SER A 171 7.55 1.48 -0.45
N GLN A 172 7.17 0.57 0.44
CA GLN A 172 7.52 0.61 1.85
C GLN A 172 8.27 -0.67 2.23
N ASP A 173 9.41 -0.51 2.89
CA ASP A 173 10.24 -1.63 3.34
C ASP A 173 9.88 -2.06 4.78
N ASP A 174 10.05 -3.35 5.04
CA ASP A 174 9.82 -4.08 6.29
C ASP A 174 8.36 -4.17 6.76
N LEU A 175 7.77 -3.03 7.13
CA LEU A 175 6.45 -2.85 7.74
C LEU A 175 6.08 -3.87 8.83
N SER A 176 7.08 -4.31 9.60
CA SER A 176 6.89 -5.24 10.73
C SER A 176 6.64 -4.53 12.06
N TYR A 177 6.82 -3.19 12.12
CA TYR A 177 6.84 -2.38 13.34
C TYR A 177 7.66 -3.08 14.42
N TYR A 178 8.96 -3.16 14.19
CA TYR A 178 9.84 -4.06 14.93
C TYR A 178 9.78 -3.81 16.44
N GLU A 179 9.96 -4.87 17.23
CA GLU A 179 9.95 -4.77 18.70
C GLU A 179 10.96 -3.75 19.26
N TYR A 180 12.05 -3.45 18.52
CA TYR A 180 13.01 -2.43 18.93
C TYR A 180 12.49 -0.99 18.77
N MET A 181 11.42 -0.78 17.99
CA MET A 181 10.78 0.53 17.77
C MET A 181 9.77 0.87 18.87
N ASP A 182 9.47 -0.07 19.78
CA ASP A 182 8.52 0.15 20.87
C ASP A 182 8.97 1.31 21.77
N GLY A 183 8.12 2.33 21.87
CA GLY A 183 8.39 3.55 22.62
C GLY A 183 9.10 4.66 21.84
N ASP A 184 9.66 4.38 20.66
CA ASP A 184 10.51 5.31 19.89
C ASP A 184 9.72 6.24 18.94
N GLY A 185 8.40 6.37 19.15
CA GLY A 185 7.59 7.32 18.38
C GLY A 185 7.13 6.83 17.01
N PHE A 186 7.05 5.53 16.78
CA PHE A 186 6.45 4.91 15.59
C PHE A 186 5.01 4.44 15.88
N ALA A 187 4.25 4.19 14.81
CA ALA A 187 3.03 3.38 14.92
C ALA A 187 3.36 1.96 15.41
N ASP A 188 2.38 1.29 16.02
CA ASP A 188 2.53 -0.03 16.63
C ASP A 188 2.19 -1.17 15.66
N LYS A 189 1.06 -1.06 14.94
CA LYS A 189 0.66 -2.00 13.89
C LYS A 189 -0.39 -1.41 12.96
N LEU A 190 -0.67 -2.09 11.86
CA LEU A 190 -1.86 -1.85 11.05
C LEU A 190 -3.04 -2.66 11.59
N ILE A 191 -4.24 -2.06 11.61
CA ILE A 191 -5.50 -2.69 12.03
C ILE A 191 -6.63 -2.30 11.06
N LEU A 192 -7.76 -2.99 11.16
CA LEU A 192 -9.01 -2.55 10.54
C LEU A 192 -9.81 -1.70 11.53
N ASP A 193 -10.42 -0.63 11.04
CA ASP A 193 -11.36 0.16 11.81
C ASP A 193 -12.79 -0.43 11.82
N GLU A 194 -13.74 0.30 12.41
CA GLU A 194 -15.14 -0.14 12.47
C GLU A 194 -15.82 -0.19 11.08
N GLN A 195 -15.27 0.49 10.08
CA GLN A 195 -15.73 0.53 8.69
C GLN A 195 -15.06 -0.56 7.84
N GLY A 196 -13.95 -1.13 8.32
CA GLY A 196 -13.13 -2.09 7.61
C GLY A 196 -11.97 -1.45 6.84
N ASP A 197 -11.74 -0.14 7.05
CA ASP A 197 -10.64 0.59 6.44
C ASP A 197 -9.35 0.33 7.22
N VAL A 198 -8.22 0.30 6.49
CA VAL A 198 -6.90 0.03 7.08
C VAL A 198 -6.39 1.29 7.76
N THR A 199 -5.96 1.17 9.02
CA THR A 199 -5.42 2.28 9.80
C THR A 199 -4.32 1.78 10.74
N ASN A 200 -3.68 2.67 11.51
CA ASN A 200 -2.69 2.29 12.49
C ASN A 200 -3.24 2.35 13.92
N THR A 201 -2.67 1.53 14.80
CA THR A 201 -2.59 1.87 16.23
C THR A 201 -1.32 2.64 16.52
N TYR A 202 -1.39 3.60 17.43
CA TYR A 202 -0.25 4.36 17.92
C TYR A 202 -0.33 4.51 19.44
N ILE A 203 0.77 4.24 20.13
CA ILE A 203 0.88 4.37 21.59
C ILE A 203 1.53 5.72 21.90
N GLN A 204 0.73 6.62 22.47
CA GLN A 204 1.21 7.95 22.89
C GLN A 204 2.16 7.86 24.09
N ALA A 205 2.89 8.94 24.35
CA ALA A 205 3.85 9.03 25.45
C ALA A 205 3.24 8.81 26.85
N ASP A 206 1.93 9.06 27.02
CA ASP A 206 1.21 8.79 28.27
C ASP A 206 0.64 7.37 28.38
N GLY A 207 0.84 6.54 27.35
CA GLY A 207 0.38 5.16 27.25
C GLY A 207 -1.03 4.99 26.67
N GLU A 208 -1.70 6.07 26.24
CA GLU A 208 -2.99 5.97 25.55
C GLU A 208 -2.79 5.49 24.10
N THR A 209 -3.54 4.46 23.72
CA THR A 209 -3.60 3.96 22.34
C THR A 209 -4.59 4.79 21.53
N GLN A 210 -4.12 5.36 20.42
CA GLN A 210 -4.95 5.99 19.40
C GLN A 210 -4.99 5.16 18.13
N GLN A 211 -6.04 5.38 17.36
CA GLN A 211 -6.24 4.81 16.04
C GLN A 211 -6.30 5.95 15.01
N GLY A 212 -5.57 5.80 13.90
CA GLY A 212 -5.48 6.85 12.89
C GLY A 212 -4.35 6.62 11.88
N SER A 213 -4.15 7.59 11.00
CA SER A 213 -3.18 7.53 9.91
C SER A 213 -1.80 7.96 10.41
N TYR A 214 -0.99 6.99 10.83
CA TYR A 214 0.31 7.21 11.48
C TYR A 214 1.50 6.61 10.69
N ASP A 215 1.24 5.97 9.56
CA ASP A 215 2.25 5.43 8.65
C ASP A 215 1.74 5.51 7.20
N MET A 216 2.61 5.21 6.25
CA MET A 216 2.41 5.37 4.80
C MET A 216 1.13 4.72 4.27
N VAL A 217 0.72 3.55 4.78
CA VAL A 217 -0.45 2.82 4.28
C VAL A 217 -1.74 3.64 4.42
N PRO A 218 -2.21 3.98 5.63
CA PRO A 218 -3.41 4.79 5.78
C PRO A 218 -3.25 6.21 5.24
N LEU A 219 -2.05 6.80 5.30
CA LEU A 219 -1.81 8.14 4.74
C LEU A 219 -2.04 8.18 3.22
N ILE A 220 -1.57 7.19 2.48
CA ILE A 220 -1.84 7.07 1.04
C ILE A 220 -3.31 6.72 0.79
N ASP A 221 -3.93 5.93 1.67
CA ASP A 221 -5.35 5.59 1.53
C ASP A 221 -6.26 6.81 1.63
N ASP A 222 -6.05 7.63 2.67
CA ASP A 222 -6.72 8.92 2.85
C ASP A 222 -6.44 9.85 1.66
N PHE A 223 -5.17 9.98 1.26
CA PHE A 223 -4.79 10.89 0.19
C PHE A 223 -5.43 10.51 -1.15
N VAL A 224 -5.50 9.22 -1.50
CA VAL A 224 -6.17 8.77 -2.73
C VAL A 224 -7.69 8.85 -2.62
N GLN A 225 -8.26 8.72 -1.42
CA GLN A 225 -9.69 8.96 -1.22
C GLN A 225 -10.06 10.42 -1.51
N GLU A 226 -9.22 11.36 -1.10
CA GLU A 226 -9.39 12.79 -1.37
C GLU A 226 -9.02 13.18 -2.81
N HIS A 227 -7.98 12.54 -3.35
CA HIS A 227 -7.39 12.78 -4.67
C HIS A 227 -7.40 11.50 -5.53
N PRO A 228 -8.57 11.03 -6.01
CA PRO A 228 -8.64 9.77 -6.77
C PRO A 228 -7.85 9.83 -8.09
N ASP A 229 -7.57 11.01 -8.62
CA ASP A 229 -6.76 11.19 -9.83
C ASP A 229 -5.24 11.06 -9.58
N PHE A 230 -4.81 10.92 -8.33
CA PHE A 230 -3.43 10.57 -7.97
C PHE A 230 -3.12 9.08 -8.19
N SER A 231 -4.11 8.24 -8.46
CA SER A 231 -3.95 6.79 -8.50
C SER A 231 -4.47 6.20 -9.81
N TYR A 232 -3.60 5.50 -10.54
CA TYR A 232 -3.99 4.75 -11.73
C TYR A 232 -4.72 3.48 -11.29
N HIS A 233 -5.97 3.33 -11.73
CA HIS A 233 -6.85 2.18 -11.43
C HIS A 233 -6.98 1.84 -9.93
N GLY A 234 -6.82 2.83 -9.05
CA GLY A 234 -6.87 2.63 -7.61
C GLY A 234 -5.60 2.04 -7.00
N HIS A 235 -4.53 1.85 -7.78
CA HIS A 235 -3.24 1.37 -7.27
C HIS A 235 -2.62 2.30 -6.24
N LYS A 236 -2.07 1.70 -5.18
CA LYS A 236 -1.39 2.39 -4.08
C LYS A 236 0.12 2.16 -4.19
N GLY A 237 0.74 1.56 -3.18
CA GLY A 237 2.14 1.19 -3.18
C GLY A 237 2.39 -0.32 -3.14
N VAL A 238 3.67 -0.68 -3.09
CA VAL A 238 4.16 -2.04 -2.85
C VAL A 238 4.72 -2.11 -1.42
N VAL A 239 4.23 -3.04 -0.61
CA VAL A 239 4.78 -3.29 0.74
C VAL A 239 5.72 -4.49 0.69
N ALA A 240 7.01 -4.27 0.94
CA ALA A 240 8.04 -5.30 1.00
C ALA A 240 8.14 -5.85 2.44
N VAL A 241 7.57 -7.02 2.70
CA VAL A 241 7.53 -7.58 4.05
C VAL A 241 8.66 -8.56 4.33
N THR A 242 9.25 -8.40 5.52
CA THR A 242 10.06 -9.44 6.17
C THR A 242 9.19 -10.45 6.90
N GLY A 243 9.78 -11.51 7.48
CA GLY A 243 9.03 -12.54 8.20
C GLY A 243 9.46 -12.77 9.64
N TYR A 244 10.72 -12.52 10.00
CA TYR A 244 11.26 -12.93 11.31
C TYR A 244 10.56 -12.28 12.51
N ASN A 245 10.21 -10.99 12.43
CA ASN A 245 9.47 -10.31 13.50
C ASN A 245 7.94 -10.31 13.25
N GLY A 246 7.49 -11.10 12.27
CA GLY A 246 6.15 -11.09 11.73
C GLY A 246 5.89 -9.94 10.75
N VAL A 247 4.62 -9.71 10.42
CA VAL A 247 4.18 -8.78 9.36
C VAL A 247 3.14 -7.80 9.89
N LEU A 248 3.13 -6.58 9.35
CA LEU A 248 2.11 -5.55 9.62
C LEU A 248 1.98 -5.15 11.11
N GLY A 249 2.96 -5.51 11.95
CA GLY A 249 2.97 -5.25 13.40
C GLY A 249 2.39 -6.40 14.26
N TYR A 250 2.13 -7.55 13.62
CA TYR A 250 1.70 -8.78 14.29
C TYR A 250 2.88 -9.76 14.38
N ARG A 251 3.02 -10.47 15.51
CA ARG A 251 4.14 -11.39 15.77
C ARG A 251 3.80 -12.77 15.21
N THR A 252 3.76 -12.85 13.88
CA THR A 252 3.20 -13.98 13.12
C THR A 252 4.19 -15.10 12.79
N SER A 253 5.49 -14.93 13.06
CA SER A 253 6.50 -15.94 12.74
C SER A 253 6.39 -17.16 13.65
N GLU A 254 6.05 -18.30 13.08
CA GLU A 254 6.10 -19.59 13.78
C GLU A 254 7.55 -19.92 14.21
N SER A 255 8.54 -19.60 13.38
CA SER A 255 9.95 -19.85 13.71
C SER A 255 10.43 -19.06 14.93
N GLU A 256 10.02 -17.80 15.09
CA GLU A 256 10.48 -16.94 16.19
C GLU A 256 9.54 -16.92 17.40
N TYR A 257 8.24 -17.13 17.20
CA TYR A 257 7.20 -16.99 18.24
C TYR A 257 6.33 -18.24 18.44
N GLY A 258 6.62 -19.34 17.75
CA GLY A 258 5.89 -20.61 17.92
C GLY A 258 6.03 -21.22 19.32
N PRO A 259 5.23 -22.24 19.66
CA PRO A 259 5.21 -22.86 21.00
C PRO A 259 6.57 -23.41 21.46
N GLU A 260 7.42 -23.82 20.52
CA GLU A 260 8.76 -24.38 20.77
C GLU A 260 9.89 -23.34 20.61
N SER A 261 9.54 -22.07 20.37
CA SER A 261 10.50 -20.96 20.24
C SER A 261 11.07 -20.52 21.60
N ASN A 262 12.05 -19.62 21.55
CA ASN A 262 12.61 -19.03 22.78
C ASN A 262 11.68 -17.96 23.40
N GLN A 263 10.72 -17.45 22.63
CA GLN A 263 9.78 -16.41 23.04
C GLN A 263 8.36 -16.72 22.53
N PRO A 264 7.71 -17.77 23.06
CA PRO A 264 6.40 -18.18 22.56
C PRO A 264 5.35 -17.07 22.70
N ASN A 265 4.67 -16.75 21.60
CA ASN A 265 3.49 -15.88 21.57
C ASN A 265 2.23 -16.74 21.75
N PRO A 266 1.50 -16.65 22.88
CA PRO A 266 0.28 -17.42 23.08
C PRO A 266 -0.84 -17.01 22.11
N ASP A 267 -0.75 -15.82 21.50
CA ASP A 267 -1.73 -15.25 20.58
C ASP A 267 -1.28 -15.38 19.11
N LEU A 268 -0.30 -16.23 18.80
CA LEU A 268 0.27 -16.39 17.45
C LEU A 268 -0.79 -16.64 16.36
N GLU A 269 -1.74 -17.55 16.62
CA GLU A 269 -2.82 -17.85 15.66
C GLU A 269 -3.74 -16.64 15.44
N VAL A 270 -3.97 -15.83 16.49
CA VAL A 270 -4.79 -14.61 16.40
C VAL A 270 -4.05 -13.53 15.62
N ASP A 271 -2.76 -13.33 15.89
CA ASP A 271 -1.89 -12.42 15.16
C ASP A 271 -1.85 -12.77 13.67
N GLN A 272 -1.76 -14.07 13.33
CA GLN A 272 -1.81 -14.54 11.94
C GLN A 272 -3.17 -14.25 11.28
N GLU A 273 -4.27 -14.54 11.95
CA GLU A 273 -5.61 -14.26 11.43
C GLU A 273 -5.84 -12.76 11.19
N GLN A 274 -5.43 -11.91 12.13
CA GLN A 274 -5.58 -10.46 12.02
C GLN A 274 -4.68 -9.87 10.94
N ALA A 275 -3.42 -10.29 10.86
CA ALA A 275 -2.52 -9.89 9.79
C ALA A 275 -3.07 -10.26 8.41
N GLN A 276 -3.66 -11.45 8.28
CA GLN A 276 -4.29 -11.88 7.03
C GLN A 276 -5.48 -10.98 6.66
N GLN A 277 -6.36 -10.66 7.61
CA GLN A 277 -7.51 -9.77 7.37
C GLN A 277 -7.07 -8.37 6.93
N VAL A 278 -6.06 -7.80 7.59
CA VAL A 278 -5.49 -6.51 7.20
C VAL A 278 -4.87 -6.57 5.81
N ALA A 279 -4.07 -7.60 5.51
CA ALA A 279 -3.47 -7.76 4.18
C ALA A 279 -4.52 -7.95 3.07
N GLU A 280 -5.63 -8.63 3.35
CA GLU A 280 -6.76 -8.77 2.44
C GLU A 280 -7.44 -7.43 2.17
N ALA A 281 -7.67 -6.61 3.19
CA ALA A 281 -8.22 -5.26 3.04
C ALA A 281 -7.27 -4.34 2.25
N MET A 282 -5.97 -4.36 2.55
CA MET A 282 -4.96 -3.61 1.80
C MET A 282 -4.99 -3.97 0.30
N LYS A 283 -5.04 -5.27 -0.03
CA LYS A 283 -5.14 -5.72 -1.44
C LYS A 283 -6.43 -5.26 -2.10
N ALA A 284 -7.55 -5.25 -1.38
CA ALA A 284 -8.83 -4.77 -1.90
C ALA A 284 -8.78 -3.26 -2.22
N GLU A 285 -8.01 -2.48 -1.46
CA GLU A 285 -7.79 -1.04 -1.68
C GLU A 285 -6.66 -0.72 -2.70
N GLY A 286 -6.06 -1.74 -3.33
CA GLY A 286 -5.09 -1.55 -4.41
C GLY A 286 -3.61 -1.58 -3.99
N TRP A 287 -3.30 -2.05 -2.78
CA TRP A 287 -1.93 -2.35 -2.37
C TRP A 287 -1.46 -3.69 -2.92
N THR A 288 -0.16 -3.80 -3.16
CA THR A 288 0.50 -5.07 -3.50
C THR A 288 1.61 -5.40 -2.50
N PHE A 289 1.97 -6.67 -2.41
CA PHE A 289 3.03 -7.14 -1.51
C PHE A 289 4.24 -7.62 -2.30
N ALA A 290 5.43 -7.45 -1.74
CA ALA A 290 6.68 -8.01 -2.20
C ALA A 290 7.37 -8.78 -1.07
N SER A 291 8.21 -9.75 -1.44
CA SER A 291 9.11 -10.37 -0.47
C SER A 291 10.30 -9.43 -0.23
N HIS A 292 10.57 -9.14 1.04
CA HIS A 292 11.82 -8.54 1.48
C HIS A 292 12.76 -9.59 2.10
N THR A 293 12.63 -10.85 1.66
CA THR A 293 13.15 -12.07 2.30
C THR A 293 12.56 -12.31 3.68
N TRP A 294 12.61 -13.53 4.22
CA TRP A 294 12.08 -13.77 5.58
C TRP A 294 12.95 -13.11 6.65
N GLY A 295 14.27 -13.26 6.54
CA GLY A 295 15.23 -12.82 7.55
C GLY A 295 15.92 -11.49 7.25
N HIS A 296 15.40 -10.69 6.33
CA HIS A 296 16.01 -9.44 5.88
C HIS A 296 17.47 -9.65 5.42
N LEU A 297 17.67 -10.56 4.46
CA LEU A 297 18.97 -11.00 3.98
C LEU A 297 19.54 -10.06 2.91
N ASN A 298 20.85 -9.79 3.00
CA ASN A 298 21.60 -9.32 1.84
C ASN A 298 21.75 -10.46 0.82
N VAL A 299 20.95 -10.41 -0.25
CA VAL A 299 20.88 -11.49 -1.24
C VAL A 299 22.17 -11.64 -2.03
N GLN A 300 23.00 -10.59 -2.14
CA GLN A 300 24.28 -10.63 -2.82
C GLN A 300 25.29 -11.47 -2.03
N GLU A 301 25.35 -11.24 -0.73
CA GLU A 301 26.35 -11.81 0.17
C GLU A 301 25.98 -13.21 0.67
N THR A 302 24.68 -13.49 0.83
CA THR A 302 24.22 -14.78 1.36
C THR A 302 24.51 -15.95 0.41
N SER A 303 24.67 -17.17 0.90
CA SER A 303 24.84 -18.34 0.02
C SER A 303 23.51 -18.74 -0.65
N LEU A 304 23.56 -19.45 -1.79
CA LEU A 304 22.35 -20.00 -2.41
C LEU A 304 21.55 -20.89 -1.43
N ALA A 305 22.24 -21.71 -0.63
CA ALA A 305 21.57 -22.59 0.33
C ALA A 305 20.81 -21.79 1.41
N GLN A 306 21.40 -20.70 1.90
CA GLN A 306 20.72 -19.81 2.86
C GLN A 306 19.53 -19.11 2.22
N LEU A 307 19.69 -18.59 1.00
CA LEU A 307 18.60 -17.97 0.24
C LEU A 307 17.45 -18.96 0.01
N GLN A 308 17.76 -20.23 -0.30
CA GLN A 308 16.76 -21.29 -0.48
C GLN A 308 15.97 -21.55 0.81
N THR A 309 16.66 -21.70 1.94
CA THR A 309 16.02 -21.89 3.25
C THR A 309 15.15 -20.69 3.63
N ASP A 310 15.66 -19.49 3.45
CA ASP A 310 14.96 -18.26 3.77
C ASP A 310 13.72 -18.06 2.87
N THR A 311 13.86 -18.28 1.56
CA THR A 311 12.72 -18.20 0.61
C THR A 311 11.64 -19.21 0.98
N GLN A 312 12.02 -20.43 1.37
CA GLN A 312 11.05 -21.44 1.79
C GLN A 312 10.34 -21.00 3.07
N ARG A 313 11.06 -20.43 4.03
CA ARG A 313 10.45 -19.92 5.26
C ARG A 313 9.50 -18.76 5.01
N TRP A 314 9.87 -17.83 4.11
CA TRP A 314 8.97 -16.77 3.67
C TRP A 314 7.67 -17.34 3.07
N LYS A 315 7.79 -18.38 2.24
CA LYS A 315 6.63 -19.06 1.64
C LYS A 315 5.77 -19.81 2.65
N ASP A 316 6.38 -20.34 3.71
CA ASP A 316 5.67 -21.11 4.73
C ASP A 316 4.99 -20.22 5.76
N GLU A 317 5.59 -19.06 6.09
CA GLU A 317 5.14 -18.20 7.21
C GLU A 317 4.52 -16.86 6.79
N VAL A 318 4.96 -16.28 5.66
CA VAL A 318 4.53 -14.94 5.24
C VAL A 318 3.52 -15.01 4.09
N ALA A 319 3.81 -15.78 3.04
CA ALA A 319 2.92 -15.92 1.88
C ALA A 319 1.48 -16.32 2.24
N PRO A 320 1.21 -17.19 3.23
CA PRO A 320 -0.17 -17.52 3.60
C PRO A 320 -0.95 -16.33 4.18
N LEU A 321 -0.26 -15.32 4.71
CA LEU A 321 -0.87 -14.14 5.33
C LEU A 321 -1.10 -13.04 4.31
N VAL A 322 -0.06 -12.69 3.52
CA VAL A 322 -0.12 -11.56 2.59
C VAL A 322 -0.55 -11.97 1.17
N GLY A 323 -0.47 -13.25 0.84
CA GLY A 323 -0.70 -13.81 -0.48
C GLY A 323 0.60 -14.09 -1.24
N ASP A 324 0.49 -14.87 -2.31
CA ASP A 324 1.60 -15.10 -3.23
C ASP A 324 2.05 -13.79 -3.88
N THR A 325 3.37 -13.59 -3.98
CA THR A 325 3.97 -12.42 -4.63
C THR A 325 4.97 -12.84 -5.71
N SER A 326 4.98 -12.08 -6.79
CA SER A 326 5.96 -12.17 -7.88
C SER A 326 7.06 -11.11 -7.73
N ALA A 327 7.00 -10.24 -6.74
CA ALA A 327 7.96 -9.16 -6.52
C ALA A 327 8.94 -9.49 -5.39
N MET A 328 10.22 -9.17 -5.63
CA MET A 328 11.26 -9.19 -4.62
C MET A 328 11.95 -7.84 -4.57
N ILE A 329 11.90 -7.23 -3.39
CA ILE A 329 12.60 -5.99 -3.10
C ILE A 329 13.80 -6.38 -2.23
N PHE A 330 15.01 -5.96 -2.60
CA PHE A 330 16.22 -6.41 -1.93
C PHE A 330 16.58 -5.54 -0.73
N ALA A 331 16.84 -6.19 0.41
CA ALA A 331 17.29 -5.55 1.64
C ALA A 331 18.67 -4.89 1.47
N PHE A 332 18.92 -3.85 2.27
CA PHE A 332 20.18 -3.10 2.33
C PHE A 332 20.60 -2.43 1.01
N GLY A 333 19.67 -2.22 0.09
CA GLY A 333 19.99 -1.75 -1.25
C GLY A 333 20.83 -2.72 -2.07
N SER A 334 20.87 -3.99 -1.65
CA SER A 334 21.65 -5.04 -2.33
C SER A 334 21.03 -5.42 -3.68
N ASP A 335 21.71 -6.32 -4.36
CA ASP A 335 21.32 -6.82 -5.67
C ASP A 335 21.76 -8.28 -5.87
N LEU A 336 21.20 -8.98 -6.86
CA LEU A 336 21.68 -10.30 -7.27
C LEU A 336 23.02 -10.23 -7.99
N SER A 337 23.26 -9.17 -8.77
CA SER A 337 24.51 -8.97 -9.51
C SER A 337 24.73 -7.49 -9.83
N ASP A 338 25.69 -7.20 -10.71
CA ASP A 338 25.86 -5.84 -11.24
C ASP A 338 24.69 -5.43 -12.18
N TRP A 339 24.84 -4.29 -12.85
CA TRP A 339 23.83 -3.71 -13.75
C TRP A 339 23.52 -4.55 -14.99
N HIS A 340 24.32 -5.57 -15.32
CA HIS A 340 24.06 -6.45 -16.46
C HIS A 340 22.87 -7.38 -16.17
N PRO A 341 22.29 -8.01 -17.22
CA PRO A 341 21.21 -8.95 -17.05
C PRO A 341 21.55 -10.07 -16.07
N TYR A 342 20.61 -10.35 -15.16
CA TYR A 342 20.73 -11.41 -14.18
C TYR A 342 21.02 -12.77 -14.80
N HIS A 343 21.91 -13.50 -14.12
CA HIS A 343 22.33 -14.83 -14.49
C HIS A 343 22.77 -15.62 -13.26
N GLY A 344 22.95 -16.93 -13.42
CA GLY A 344 23.47 -17.79 -12.36
C GLY A 344 22.40 -18.28 -11.38
N ALA A 345 22.86 -19.14 -10.46
CA ALA A 345 21.97 -20.03 -9.71
C ALA A 345 21.01 -19.32 -8.73
N LYS A 346 21.37 -18.15 -8.19
CA LYS A 346 20.46 -17.38 -7.31
C LYS A 346 19.29 -16.80 -8.11
N TYR A 347 19.56 -16.16 -9.24
CA TYR A 347 18.50 -15.65 -10.12
C TYR A 347 17.63 -16.78 -10.65
N GLU A 348 18.24 -17.85 -11.17
CA GLU A 348 17.49 -19.02 -11.67
C GLU A 348 16.59 -19.61 -10.59
N TRP A 349 17.10 -19.75 -9.36
CA TRP A 349 16.30 -20.20 -8.23
C TRP A 349 15.11 -19.26 -7.95
N LEU A 350 15.34 -17.96 -7.79
CA LEU A 350 14.27 -17.00 -7.49
C LEU A 350 13.21 -16.95 -8.60
N ARG A 351 13.64 -16.98 -9.87
CA ARG A 351 12.72 -17.09 -11.00
C ARG A 351 11.89 -18.37 -10.92
N ASP A 352 12.52 -19.51 -10.62
CA ASP A 352 11.80 -20.79 -10.49
C ASP A 352 10.85 -20.80 -9.28
N GLN A 353 11.08 -19.93 -8.29
CA GLN A 353 10.17 -19.70 -7.17
C GLN A 353 8.97 -18.79 -7.49
N GLY A 354 8.92 -18.20 -8.70
CA GLY A 354 7.80 -17.36 -9.14
C GLY A 354 8.11 -15.86 -9.19
N TYR A 355 9.29 -15.42 -8.73
CA TYR A 355 9.66 -14.01 -8.76
C TYR A 355 9.95 -13.54 -10.20
N ARG A 356 9.40 -12.38 -10.55
CA ARG A 356 9.44 -11.75 -11.88
C ARG A 356 9.74 -10.26 -11.82
N TYR A 357 9.50 -9.62 -10.68
CA TYR A 357 9.85 -8.22 -10.44
C TYR A 357 10.96 -8.15 -9.40
N PHE A 358 11.99 -7.37 -9.68
CA PHE A 358 13.13 -7.20 -8.79
C PHE A 358 13.44 -5.72 -8.59
N ALA A 359 13.64 -5.29 -7.35
CA ALA A 359 14.01 -3.91 -7.06
C ALA A 359 15.24 -3.82 -6.16
N ASN A 360 16.28 -3.14 -6.64
CA ASN A 360 17.46 -2.76 -5.88
C ASN A 360 17.40 -1.27 -5.52
N VAL A 361 18.38 -0.76 -4.77
CA VAL A 361 18.51 0.69 -4.53
C VAL A 361 19.65 1.21 -5.40
N ASP A 362 19.33 2.20 -6.24
CA ASP A 362 20.30 2.98 -6.99
C ASP A 362 19.68 4.34 -7.28
N ALA A 363 20.23 5.35 -6.61
CA ALA A 363 19.80 6.73 -6.71
C ALA A 363 20.92 7.61 -7.28
N SER A 364 21.68 7.05 -8.23
CA SER A 364 22.60 7.80 -9.09
C SER A 364 21.88 8.49 -10.25
N THR A 365 20.64 8.09 -10.54
CA THR A 365 19.74 8.69 -11.52
C THR A 365 18.30 8.71 -10.99
N GLU A 366 17.45 9.57 -11.55
CA GLU A 366 16.04 9.74 -11.14
C GLU A 366 15.17 8.51 -11.41
N ALA A 367 15.57 7.63 -12.34
CA ALA A 367 14.95 6.34 -12.57
C ALA A 367 15.86 5.43 -13.41
N TRP A 368 15.80 4.12 -13.16
CA TRP A 368 16.49 3.10 -13.98
C TRP A 368 15.66 1.82 -14.07
N LYS A 369 15.74 1.13 -15.20
CA LYS A 369 15.05 -0.15 -15.45
C LYS A 369 15.84 -1.10 -16.34
N GLN A 370 15.51 -2.38 -16.23
CA GLN A 370 15.99 -3.45 -17.09
C GLN A 370 14.86 -4.46 -17.34
N LEU A 371 14.50 -4.62 -18.62
CA LEU A 371 13.51 -5.58 -19.07
C LEU A 371 14.22 -6.73 -19.78
N GLU A 372 14.01 -7.95 -19.29
CA GLU A 372 14.50 -9.19 -19.89
C GLU A 372 13.35 -10.17 -20.07
N PRO A 373 13.44 -11.19 -20.96
CA PRO A 373 12.33 -12.10 -21.23
C PRO A 373 11.72 -12.75 -19.98
N GLY A 374 12.50 -12.96 -18.92
CA GLY A 374 12.05 -13.62 -17.70
C GLY A 374 11.72 -12.70 -16.52
N TYR A 375 11.99 -11.39 -16.60
CA TYR A 375 11.81 -10.48 -15.47
C TYR A 375 11.83 -9.00 -15.86
N PHE A 376 11.28 -8.19 -14.98
CA PHE A 376 11.46 -6.75 -14.95
C PHE A 376 12.24 -6.37 -13.69
N ARG A 377 13.21 -5.46 -13.84
CA ARG A 377 14.01 -4.94 -12.74
C ARG A 377 13.99 -3.42 -12.76
N GLN A 378 13.86 -2.80 -11.61
CA GLN A 378 13.81 -1.36 -11.45
C GLN A 378 14.67 -0.93 -10.27
N ALA A 379 15.40 0.19 -10.42
CA ALA A 379 16.08 0.79 -9.28
C ALA A 379 15.11 1.67 -8.49
N ARG A 380 15.27 1.67 -7.17
CA ARG A 380 14.55 2.55 -6.26
C ARG A 380 15.45 3.64 -5.70
N ILE A 381 14.86 4.78 -5.40
CA ILE A 381 15.50 5.90 -4.72
C ILE A 381 15.05 5.88 -3.26
N ASN A 382 16.03 5.83 -2.35
CA ASN A 382 15.76 5.95 -0.93
C ASN A 382 15.35 7.39 -0.61
N VAL A 383 14.15 7.55 -0.06
CA VAL A 383 13.71 8.82 0.52
C VAL A 383 13.82 8.68 2.03
N ASP A 384 14.89 9.25 2.56
CA ASP A 384 15.24 9.19 3.97
C ASP A 384 16.01 10.43 4.42
N GLY A 385 16.23 10.55 5.74
CA GLY A 385 16.93 11.70 6.29
C GLY A 385 18.37 11.85 5.81
N MET A 386 19.06 10.77 5.45
CA MET A 386 20.40 10.82 4.87
C MET A 386 20.36 11.44 3.48
N ARG A 387 19.49 10.95 2.59
CA ARG A 387 19.36 11.45 1.22
C ARG A 387 18.90 12.89 1.18
N MET A 388 17.91 13.24 2.00
CA MET A 388 17.45 14.63 2.11
C MET A 388 18.58 15.54 2.60
N ARG A 389 19.38 15.10 3.58
CA ARG A 389 20.55 15.87 4.05
C ARG A 389 21.62 16.02 2.97
N GLU A 390 21.88 15.00 2.16
CA GLU A 390 22.77 15.08 1.00
C GLU A 390 22.27 16.11 -0.03
N ALA A 391 20.96 16.13 -0.29
CA ALA A 391 20.34 17.09 -1.20
C ALA A 391 20.49 18.53 -0.69
N LEU A 392 20.17 18.80 0.59
CA LEU A 392 20.38 20.11 1.22
C LEU A 392 21.84 20.58 1.20
N GLN A 393 22.78 19.64 1.17
CA GLN A 393 24.22 19.93 1.07
C GLN A 393 24.71 20.08 -0.38
N GLY A 394 23.82 19.93 -1.37
CA GLY A 394 24.14 19.97 -2.80
C GLY A 394 25.01 18.81 -3.26
N GLN A 395 24.96 17.66 -2.58
CA GLN A 395 25.72 16.46 -2.91
C GLN A 395 24.99 15.56 -3.92
N THR A 396 23.67 15.71 -4.02
CA THR A 396 22.79 15.04 -4.97
C THR A 396 21.61 15.95 -5.30
N ASP A 397 21.05 15.79 -6.49
CA ASP A 397 19.86 16.47 -7.03
C ASP A 397 18.77 15.46 -7.40
N VAL A 398 18.94 14.18 -7.00
CA VAL A 398 18.05 13.09 -7.42
C VAL A 398 16.62 13.25 -6.91
N LEU A 399 16.41 14.03 -5.83
CA LEU A 399 15.10 14.25 -5.22
C LEU A 399 14.34 15.43 -5.83
N ASP A 400 15.04 16.38 -6.46
CA ASP A 400 14.50 17.64 -6.99
C ASP A 400 13.27 17.46 -7.90
N PRO A 401 13.16 16.42 -8.74
CA PRO A 401 11.96 16.22 -9.55
C PRO A 401 10.69 15.91 -8.74
N PHE A 402 10.84 15.39 -7.51
CA PHE A 402 9.76 14.78 -6.73
C PHE A 402 9.18 15.70 -5.68
N PHE A 403 10.03 16.35 -4.88
CA PHE A 403 9.63 17.29 -3.83
C PHE A 403 10.75 18.32 -3.57
N ASP A 404 10.43 19.42 -2.89
CA ASP A 404 11.45 20.38 -2.44
C ASP A 404 11.93 19.99 -1.03
N VAL A 405 13.19 19.58 -0.94
CA VAL A 405 13.76 19.12 0.33
C VAL A 405 13.86 20.25 1.35
N GLU A 406 14.04 21.51 0.92
CA GLU A 406 14.11 22.66 1.83
C GLU A 406 12.77 22.91 2.53
N ASP A 407 11.65 22.62 1.85
CA ASP A 407 10.30 22.82 2.39
C ASP A 407 9.80 21.61 3.19
N VAL A 408 10.32 20.41 2.89
CA VAL A 408 9.91 19.15 3.53
C VAL A 408 10.70 18.86 4.81
N TYR A 409 12.03 19.05 4.80
CA TYR A 409 12.92 18.53 5.84
C TYR A 409 12.61 19.07 7.24
N SER A 410 12.41 18.17 8.21
CA SER A 410 12.13 18.57 9.59
C SER A 410 13.33 19.25 10.27
N ASP A 411 13.07 20.40 10.87
CA ASP A 411 14.02 21.15 11.70
C ASP A 411 14.41 20.43 13.00
N GLN A 412 13.69 19.36 13.41
CA GLN A 412 14.02 18.58 14.61
C GLN A 412 15.07 17.49 14.35
N ARG A 413 15.45 17.28 13.08
CA ARG A 413 16.49 16.33 12.65
C ARG A 413 17.91 16.77 13.00
#